data_AF-A0A352J0E7-F1
#
_entry.id   AF-A0A352J0E7-F1
#
_cell.length_a   1.000
_cell.length_b   1.000
_cell.length_c   1.000
_cell.angle_alpha   90.00
_cell.angle_beta   90.00
_cell.angle_gamma   90.00
#
_symmetry.space_group_name_H-M   'P 1'
#
loop_
_entity.id
_entity.type
_entity.pdbx_description
1 polymer ?
#
loop_
_entity_poly.entity_id
_entity_poly.type
_entity_poly.pdbx_seq_one_letter_code
_entity_poly.pdbx_strand_id
1 'polypeptide(L)'
;MSICRSLTLLLIALFSLLSLPATAQEEDPGKALLIHLAEAPASKVEEAVNAIVSSGDERARGWLEAYGNNRLSRVKDTGQVVLVLNNRGRDWEIADPLTGENMGEMSRRELDRVAINNRIRGQLEGILAMLDLNAKDPDVREASAQDMMGKVDASLVEPLEAQLAKEEDAAVRNRIEEALAIYRVGEGNLEAVDVLAGSLHPRARAALNEAVRGDNEAL
;
A
#
# COMPACT_ATOMS: atom_id res chain seq x y z
N MET A 1 63.83 4.15 32.43
CA MET A 1 62.53 3.53 32.77
C MET A 1 61.34 4.49 32.70
N SER A 2 61.50 5.81 32.87
CA SER A 2 60.38 6.78 32.78
C SER A 2 59.88 7.00 31.34
N ILE A 3 60.80 7.01 30.35
CA ILE A 3 60.50 7.28 28.94
C ILE A 3 59.63 6.17 28.30
N CYS A 4 59.84 4.89 28.67
CA CYS A 4 59.00 3.81 28.15
C CYS A 4 57.57 3.83 28.73
N ARG A 5 57.40 4.38 29.94
CA ARG A 5 56.08 4.56 30.59
C ARG A 5 55.30 5.73 29.98
N SER A 6 55.97 6.83 29.65
CA SER A 6 55.31 7.95 28.95
C SER A 6 54.92 7.58 27.51
N LEU A 7 55.73 6.76 26.82
CA LEU A 7 55.41 6.29 25.47
C LEU A 7 54.21 5.31 25.46
N THR A 8 54.09 4.44 26.47
CA THR A 8 52.94 3.52 26.59
C THR A 8 51.65 4.26 26.96
N LEU A 9 51.72 5.28 27.82
CA LEU A 9 50.55 6.12 28.12
C LEU A 9 50.08 6.93 26.91
N LEU A 10 51.01 7.41 26.07
CA LEU A 10 50.67 8.11 24.83
C LEU A 10 50.00 7.18 23.80
N LEU A 11 50.46 5.94 23.70
CA LEU A 11 49.90 4.93 22.79
C LEU A 11 48.49 4.48 23.20
N ILE A 12 48.22 4.36 24.50
CA ILE A 12 46.87 4.04 25.02
C ILE A 12 45.91 5.21 24.80
N ALA A 13 46.36 6.45 25.00
CA ALA A 13 45.57 7.66 24.74
C ALA A 13 45.24 7.83 23.24
N LEU A 14 46.16 7.45 22.36
CA LEU A 14 45.94 7.49 20.91
C LEU A 14 44.95 6.41 20.43
N PHE A 15 44.91 5.25 21.08
CA PHE A 15 43.95 4.18 20.77
C PHE A 15 42.51 4.53 21.21
N SER A 16 42.35 5.27 22.31
CA SER A 16 41.03 5.74 22.77
C SER A 16 40.42 6.85 21.92
N LEU A 17 41.21 7.49 21.04
CA LEU A 17 40.74 8.53 20.11
C LEU A 17 40.25 7.96 18.76
N LEU A 18 40.41 6.66 18.52
CA LEU A 18 39.92 5.97 17.31
C LEU A 18 38.59 5.22 17.51
N SER A 19 37.90 5.42 18.64
CA SER A 19 36.53 4.97 18.82
C SER A 19 35.60 5.81 17.94
N LEU A 20 35.53 5.47 16.65
CA LEU A 20 34.47 5.90 15.76
C LEU A 20 33.13 5.54 16.44
N PRO A 21 32.16 6.47 16.51
CA PRO A 21 30.83 6.09 16.93
C PRO A 21 30.34 5.04 15.93
N ALA A 22 30.10 3.83 16.40
CA ALA A 22 29.34 2.86 15.65
C ALA A 22 27.95 3.48 15.47
N THR A 23 27.69 4.05 14.30
CA THR A 23 26.34 4.45 13.92
C THR A 23 25.53 3.17 13.99
N ALA A 24 24.67 3.03 15.01
CA ALA A 24 23.62 2.04 14.98
C ALA A 24 22.84 2.31 13.70
N GLN A 25 22.96 1.41 12.73
CA GLN A 25 22.18 1.49 11.51
C GLN A 25 20.74 1.32 11.95
N GLU A 26 20.01 2.43 12.04
CA GLU A 26 18.61 2.43 12.41
C GLU A 26 17.90 1.51 11.42
N GLU A 27 17.40 0.40 11.95
CA GLU A 27 16.83 -0.65 11.11
C GLU A 27 15.57 -0.08 10.48
N ASP A 28 15.54 -0.01 9.14
CA ASP A 28 14.45 0.59 8.38
C ASP A 28 13.10 0.02 8.87
N PRO A 29 12.16 0.87 9.36
CA PRO A 29 10.90 0.40 9.92
C PRO A 29 10.06 -0.39 8.93
N GLY A 30 10.23 -0.15 7.62
CA GLY A 30 9.63 -0.90 6.53
C GLY A 30 10.00 -2.38 6.55
N LYS A 31 11.20 -2.72 7.03
CA LYS A 31 11.64 -4.11 7.16
C LYS A 31 10.72 -4.90 8.09
N ALA A 32 10.39 -4.34 9.25
CA ALA A 32 9.52 -4.99 10.22
C ALA A 32 8.09 -5.17 9.67
N LEU A 33 7.58 -4.19 8.93
CA LEU A 33 6.26 -4.26 8.28
C LEU A 33 6.20 -5.38 7.23
N LEU A 34 7.21 -5.47 6.37
CA LEU A 34 7.30 -6.50 5.34
C LEU A 34 7.47 -7.91 5.92
N ILE A 35 8.28 -8.05 6.97
CA ILE A 35 8.43 -9.32 7.70
C ILE A 35 7.09 -9.71 8.32
N HIS A 36 6.42 -8.78 9.01
CA HIS A 36 5.11 -9.04 9.61
C HIS A 36 4.09 -9.51 8.57
N LEU A 37 4.00 -8.85 7.41
CA LEU A 37 3.13 -9.30 6.32
C LEU A 37 3.54 -10.66 5.75
N ALA A 38 4.84 -10.89 5.56
CA ALA A 38 5.33 -12.14 4.99
C ALA A 38 5.04 -13.34 5.90
N GLU A 39 5.14 -13.17 7.21
CA GLU A 39 4.97 -14.21 8.23
C GLU A 39 3.53 -14.34 8.76
N ALA A 40 2.66 -13.36 8.46
CA ALA A 40 1.29 -13.36 8.96
C ALA A 40 0.53 -14.63 8.57
N PRO A 41 -0.07 -15.36 9.53
CA PRO A 41 -1.03 -16.41 9.20
C PRO A 41 -2.26 -15.80 8.52
N ALA A 42 -3.02 -16.60 7.78
CA ALA A 42 -4.16 -16.12 7.00
C ALA A 42 -5.20 -15.30 7.78
N SER A 43 -5.33 -15.54 9.09
CA SER A 43 -6.22 -14.79 10.01
C SER A 43 -5.68 -13.41 10.42
N LYS A 44 -4.40 -13.12 10.16
CA LYS A 44 -3.69 -11.90 10.57
C LYS A 44 -3.14 -11.08 9.41
N VAL A 45 -3.28 -11.56 8.17
CA VAL A 45 -2.85 -10.82 6.97
C VAL A 45 -3.48 -9.42 6.90
N GLU A 46 -4.76 -9.31 7.23
CA GLU A 46 -5.49 -8.03 7.22
C GLU A 46 -4.92 -7.02 8.22
N GLU A 47 -4.54 -7.49 9.41
CA GLU A 47 -3.84 -6.68 10.41
C GLU A 47 -2.48 -6.20 9.89
N ALA A 48 -1.71 -7.07 9.24
CA ALA A 48 -0.41 -6.73 8.66
C ALA A 48 -0.52 -5.73 7.50
N VAL A 49 -1.53 -5.88 6.63
CA VAL A 49 -1.84 -4.90 5.58
C VAL A 49 -2.20 -3.55 6.18
N ASN A 50 -3.07 -3.52 7.19
CA ASN A 50 -3.46 -2.29 7.86
C ASN A 50 -2.29 -1.60 8.56
N ALA A 51 -1.35 -2.37 9.11
CA ALA A 51 -0.11 -1.83 9.69
C ALA A 51 0.75 -1.13 8.63
N ILE A 52 0.85 -1.69 7.41
CA ILE A 52 1.55 -1.05 6.30
C ILE A 52 0.86 0.27 5.91
N VAL A 53 -0.46 0.27 5.76
CA VAL A 53 -1.22 1.50 5.41
C VAL A 53 -1.06 2.57 6.50
N SER A 54 -1.22 2.18 7.76
CA SER A 54 -1.19 3.11 8.91
C SER A 54 0.22 3.64 9.21
N SER A 55 1.26 3.01 8.67
CA SER A 55 2.64 3.48 8.82
C SER A 55 2.90 4.81 8.13
N GLY A 56 2.12 5.15 7.10
CA GLY A 56 2.36 6.32 6.26
C GLY A 56 3.63 6.25 5.41
N ASP A 57 4.26 5.07 5.29
CA ASP A 57 5.46 4.88 4.46
C ASP A 57 5.13 5.09 2.98
N GLU A 58 5.90 5.93 2.28
CA GLU A 58 5.69 6.23 0.86
C GLU A 58 5.79 4.98 -0.03
N ARG A 59 6.50 3.93 0.43
CA ARG A 59 6.68 2.66 -0.29
C ARG A 59 5.52 1.69 -0.07
N ALA A 60 4.63 1.95 0.88
CA ALA A 60 3.51 1.08 1.26
C ALA A 60 2.69 0.65 0.04
N ARG A 61 2.36 1.59 -0.85
CA ARG A 61 1.62 1.32 -2.08
C ARG A 61 2.31 0.25 -2.94
N GLY A 62 3.62 0.40 -3.19
CA GLY A 62 4.40 -0.51 -4.02
C GLY A 62 4.51 -1.91 -3.39
N TRP A 63 4.67 -1.98 -2.07
CA TRP A 63 4.69 -3.27 -1.35
C TRP A 63 3.36 -4.00 -1.43
N LEU A 64 2.26 -3.28 -1.20
CA LEU A 64 0.91 -3.82 -1.25
C LEU A 64 0.54 -4.25 -2.67
N GLU A 65 0.88 -3.46 -3.69
CA GLU A 65 0.70 -3.85 -5.09
C GLU A 65 1.49 -5.12 -5.43
N ALA A 66 2.76 -5.20 -5.02
CA ALA A 66 3.57 -6.39 -5.23
C ALA A 66 2.98 -7.62 -4.51
N TYR A 67 2.49 -7.45 -3.28
CA TYR A 67 1.80 -8.50 -2.55
C TYR A 67 0.54 -8.98 -3.28
N GLY A 68 -0.33 -8.07 -3.70
CA GLY A 68 -1.54 -8.36 -4.46
C GLY A 68 -1.31 -9.16 -5.73
N ASN A 69 -0.21 -8.82 -6.41
CA ASN A 69 0.23 -9.42 -7.67
C ASN A 69 1.10 -10.67 -7.50
N ASN A 70 1.21 -11.25 -6.29
CA ASN A 70 2.05 -12.41 -5.99
C ASN A 70 3.54 -12.21 -6.33
N ARG A 71 4.02 -10.96 -6.24
CA ARG A 71 5.39 -10.54 -6.50
C ARG A 71 6.20 -10.30 -5.23
N LEU A 72 5.61 -10.42 -4.05
CA LEU A 72 6.34 -10.43 -2.79
C LEU A 72 6.73 -11.87 -2.41
N SER A 73 8.01 -12.11 -2.13
CA SER A 73 8.53 -13.45 -1.77
C SER A 73 9.57 -13.36 -0.65
N ARG A 74 9.85 -14.49 0.02
CA ARG A 74 10.99 -14.67 0.91
C ARG A 74 12.04 -15.56 0.28
N VAL A 75 13.30 -15.24 0.48
CA VAL A 75 14.42 -16.14 0.19
C VAL A 75 14.43 -17.25 1.25
N LYS A 76 14.42 -18.52 0.83
CA LYS A 76 14.31 -19.68 1.74
C LYS A 76 15.43 -19.77 2.76
N ASP A 77 16.65 -19.49 2.32
CA ASP A 77 17.84 -19.69 3.15
C ASP A 77 18.01 -18.59 4.20
N THR A 78 17.59 -17.36 3.90
CA THR A 78 17.82 -16.18 4.74
C THR A 78 16.55 -15.62 5.38
N GLY A 79 15.37 -15.99 4.87
CA GLY A 79 14.09 -15.38 5.25
C GLY A 79 13.88 -13.96 4.69
N GLN A 80 14.85 -13.41 3.94
CA GLN A 80 14.78 -12.03 3.44
C GLN A 80 13.59 -11.84 2.50
N VAL A 81 12.79 -10.81 2.76
CA VAL A 81 11.69 -10.42 1.88
C VAL A 81 12.24 -9.69 0.65
N VAL A 82 11.81 -10.10 -0.54
CA VAL A 82 12.25 -9.57 -1.85
C VAL A 82 11.05 -9.30 -2.76
N LEU A 83 11.22 -8.34 -3.67
CA LEU A 83 10.32 -8.11 -4.80
C LEU A 83 10.74 -8.99 -5.97
N VAL A 84 9.77 -9.62 -6.63
CA VAL A 84 9.96 -10.34 -7.90
C VAL A 84 9.60 -9.41 -9.04
N LEU A 85 10.59 -8.94 -9.78
CA LEU A 85 10.43 -8.01 -10.90
C LEU A 85 9.96 -8.73 -12.16
N ASN A 86 10.46 -9.95 -12.39
CA ASN A 86 10.09 -10.79 -13.52
C ASN A 86 9.87 -12.23 -13.04
N ASN A 87 8.70 -12.80 -13.35
CA ASN A 87 8.31 -14.15 -12.94
C ASN A 87 8.27 -15.15 -14.12
N ARG A 88 9.01 -14.88 -15.19
CA ARG A 88 9.10 -15.75 -16.37
C ARG A 88 10.35 -16.63 -16.29
N GLY A 89 10.19 -17.91 -16.64
CA GLY A 89 11.31 -18.86 -16.64
C GLY A 89 11.58 -19.51 -15.28
N ARG A 90 12.79 -20.08 -15.14
CA ARG A 90 13.22 -20.77 -13.91
C ARG A 90 13.88 -19.82 -12.92
N ASP A 91 14.57 -18.81 -13.43
CA ASP A 91 15.31 -17.82 -12.65
C ASP A 91 14.57 -16.50 -12.81
N TRP A 92 14.31 -15.84 -11.69
CA TRP A 92 13.49 -14.64 -11.58
C TRP A 92 14.35 -13.49 -11.11
N GLU A 93 14.19 -12.35 -11.76
CA GLU A 93 14.83 -11.11 -11.34
C GLU A 93 14.18 -10.61 -10.06
N ILE A 94 15.01 -10.28 -9.06
CA ILE A 94 14.58 -9.83 -7.75
C ILE A 94 15.19 -8.50 -7.37
N ALA A 95 14.52 -7.76 -6.49
CA ALA A 95 15.00 -6.50 -5.94
C ALA A 95 14.72 -6.39 -4.44
N ASP A 96 15.50 -5.55 -3.77
CA ASP A 96 15.28 -5.18 -2.39
C ASP A 96 14.01 -4.30 -2.30
N PRO A 97 13.02 -4.65 -1.46
CA PRO A 97 11.77 -3.90 -1.36
C PRO A 97 11.92 -2.53 -0.69
N LEU A 98 12.98 -2.32 0.11
CA LEU A 98 13.21 -1.09 0.86
C LEU A 98 13.95 -0.06 0.00
N THR A 99 14.91 -0.51 -0.79
CA THR A 99 15.77 0.37 -1.62
C THR A 99 15.42 0.36 -3.10
N GLY A 100 14.75 -0.69 -3.58
CA GLY A 100 14.54 -0.94 -5.02
C GLY A 100 15.79 -1.43 -5.76
N GLU A 101 16.89 -1.70 -5.04
CA GLU A 101 18.13 -2.18 -5.66
C GLU A 101 17.94 -3.56 -6.27
N ASN A 102 18.38 -3.73 -7.52
CA ASN A 102 18.35 -5.02 -8.20
C ASN A 102 19.34 -5.99 -7.53
N MET A 103 18.84 -7.15 -7.12
CA MET A 103 19.61 -8.19 -6.43
C MET A 103 20.03 -9.34 -7.38
N GLY A 104 19.80 -9.18 -8.68
CA GLY A 104 20.09 -10.16 -9.71
C GLY A 104 18.97 -11.18 -9.92
N GLU A 105 19.33 -12.32 -10.48
CA GLU A 105 18.41 -13.44 -10.73
C GLU A 105 18.55 -14.51 -9.64
N MET A 106 17.42 -15.06 -9.20
CA MET A 106 17.35 -16.15 -8.24
C MET A 106 16.44 -17.26 -8.76
N SER A 107 16.78 -18.53 -8.49
CA SER A 107 15.93 -19.63 -8.88
C SER A 107 14.57 -19.51 -8.18
N ARG A 108 13.47 -19.65 -8.93
CA ARG A 108 12.11 -19.65 -8.36
C ARG A 108 11.89 -20.73 -7.29
N ARG A 109 12.79 -21.72 -7.20
CA ARG A 109 12.76 -22.78 -6.18
C ARG A 109 13.36 -22.34 -4.86
N GLU A 110 14.16 -21.29 -4.84
CA GLU A 110 14.80 -20.67 -3.66
C GLU A 110 13.89 -19.60 -3.04
N LEU A 111 12.76 -19.29 -3.69
CA LEU A 111 11.80 -18.30 -3.24
C LEU A 111 10.53 -18.97 -2.69
N ASP A 112 10.10 -18.54 -1.52
CA ASP A 112 8.78 -18.80 -0.95
C ASP A 112 7.89 -17.57 -1.13
N ARG A 113 6.88 -17.71 -1.99
CA ARG A 113 5.92 -16.62 -2.23
C ARG A 113 5.13 -16.29 -0.96
N VAL A 114 4.95 -15.00 -0.70
CA VAL A 114 4.00 -14.55 0.32
C VAL A 114 2.57 -14.73 -0.22
N ALA A 115 1.84 -15.69 0.33
CA ALA A 115 0.55 -16.10 -0.21
C ALA A 115 -0.55 -15.07 0.08
N ILE A 116 -1.43 -14.86 -0.89
CA ILE A 116 -2.62 -14.01 -0.79
C ILE A 116 -3.85 -14.77 -1.24
N ASN A 117 -4.95 -14.65 -0.48
CA ASN A 117 -6.24 -15.24 -0.85
C ASN A 117 -7.14 -14.23 -1.57
N ASN A 118 -8.24 -14.70 -2.17
CA ASN A 118 -9.13 -13.85 -2.97
C ASN A 118 -9.85 -12.77 -2.15
N ARG A 119 -10.13 -13.02 -0.87
CA ARG A 119 -10.75 -12.05 0.02
C ARG A 119 -9.82 -10.85 0.24
N ILE A 120 -8.57 -11.12 0.60
CA ILE A 120 -7.55 -10.09 0.80
C ILE A 120 -7.29 -9.32 -0.51
N ARG A 121 -7.29 -10.01 -1.67
CA ARG A 121 -7.12 -9.33 -2.96
C ARG A 121 -8.22 -8.30 -3.22
N GLY A 122 -9.48 -8.62 -2.93
CA GLY A 122 -10.59 -7.67 -3.06
C GLY A 122 -10.44 -6.46 -2.14
N GLN A 123 -10.05 -6.68 -0.88
CA GLN A 123 -9.79 -5.58 0.07
C GLN A 123 -8.63 -4.70 -0.38
N LEU A 124 -7.57 -5.32 -0.92
CA LEU A 124 -6.38 -4.62 -1.39
C LEU A 124 -6.67 -3.66 -2.54
N GLU A 125 -7.62 -3.99 -3.44
CA GLU A 125 -8.04 -3.06 -4.49
C GLU A 125 -8.58 -1.75 -3.91
N GLY A 126 -9.46 -1.82 -2.91
CA GLY A 126 -10.00 -0.64 -2.23
C GLY A 126 -8.92 0.13 -1.46
N ILE A 127 -8.02 -0.57 -0.79
CA ILE A 127 -6.89 0.03 -0.05
C ILE A 127 -5.93 0.75 -0.99
N LEU A 128 -5.56 0.14 -2.12
CA LEU A 128 -4.66 0.75 -3.10
C LEU A 128 -5.30 2.00 -3.71
N ALA A 129 -6.60 1.95 -4.02
CA ALA A 129 -7.31 3.14 -4.50
C ALA A 129 -7.30 4.25 -3.44
N MET A 130 -7.57 3.95 -2.17
CA MET A 130 -7.48 4.92 -1.07
C MET A 130 -6.07 5.51 -0.91
N LEU A 131 -5.02 4.71 -1.08
CA LEU A 131 -3.64 5.20 -1.08
C LEU A 131 -3.39 6.14 -2.27
N ASP A 132 -3.89 5.81 -3.46
CA ASP A 132 -3.71 6.61 -4.67
C ASP A 132 -4.45 7.95 -4.62
N LEU A 133 -5.51 8.07 -3.79
CA LEU A 133 -6.12 9.36 -3.48
C LEU A 133 -5.22 10.31 -2.68
N ASN A 134 -4.09 9.86 -2.15
CA ASN A 134 -3.10 10.72 -1.50
C ASN A 134 -1.94 11.10 -2.43
N ALA A 135 -1.99 10.70 -3.71
CA ALA A 135 -0.96 11.05 -4.68
C ALA A 135 -0.85 12.57 -4.85
N LYS A 136 0.39 13.05 -5.02
CA LYS A 136 0.65 14.48 -5.28
C LYS A 136 0.02 14.96 -6.59
N ASP A 137 0.00 14.07 -7.59
CA ASP A 137 -0.54 14.34 -8.91
C ASP A 137 -2.09 14.20 -8.91
N PRO A 138 -2.85 15.26 -9.24
CA PRO A 138 -4.31 15.21 -9.31
C PRO A 138 -4.83 14.20 -10.35
N ASP A 139 -4.11 13.95 -11.44
CA ASP A 139 -4.56 13.00 -12.47
C ASP A 139 -4.58 11.56 -11.91
N VAL A 140 -3.60 11.22 -11.06
CA VAL A 140 -3.56 9.93 -10.36
C VAL A 140 -4.70 9.82 -9.35
N ARG A 141 -5.00 10.90 -8.63
CA ARG A 141 -6.12 10.93 -7.68
C ARG A 141 -7.46 10.80 -8.39
N GLU A 142 -7.68 11.51 -9.51
CA GLU A 142 -8.93 11.42 -10.27
C GLU A 142 -9.15 10.01 -10.81
N ALA A 143 -8.11 9.42 -11.42
CA ALA A 143 -8.16 8.05 -11.92
C ALA A 143 -8.49 7.04 -10.80
N SER A 144 -7.87 7.20 -9.62
CA SER A 144 -8.20 6.37 -8.46
C SER A 144 -9.66 6.53 -8.01
N ALA A 145 -10.13 7.77 -7.86
CA ALA A 145 -11.52 8.05 -7.48
C ALA A 145 -12.52 7.44 -8.50
N GLN A 146 -12.19 7.49 -9.80
CA GLN A 146 -12.96 6.87 -10.85
C GLN A 146 -12.99 5.34 -10.74
N ASP A 147 -11.87 4.70 -10.39
CA ASP A 147 -11.77 3.26 -10.18
C ASP A 147 -12.55 2.77 -8.96
N MET A 148 -12.73 3.64 -7.96
CA MET A 148 -13.56 3.36 -6.79
C MET A 148 -15.06 3.40 -7.08
N MET A 149 -15.50 4.06 -8.16
CA MET A 149 -16.92 4.12 -8.51
C MET A 149 -17.50 2.70 -8.67
N GLY A 150 -18.57 2.41 -7.94
CA GLY A 150 -19.20 1.08 -7.92
C GLY A 150 -18.43 0.00 -7.13
N LYS A 151 -17.33 0.36 -6.47
CA LYS A 151 -16.56 -0.50 -5.55
C LYS A 151 -16.57 0.01 -4.10
N VAL A 152 -17.16 1.17 -3.85
CA VAL A 152 -17.33 1.72 -2.49
C VAL A 152 -18.24 0.80 -1.69
N ASP A 153 -17.82 0.46 -0.48
CA ASP A 153 -18.61 -0.24 0.52
C ASP A 153 -18.67 0.58 1.82
N ALA A 154 -19.42 0.11 2.81
CA ALA A 154 -19.60 0.79 4.10
C ALA A 154 -18.28 1.17 4.79
N SER A 155 -17.22 0.35 4.62
CA SER A 155 -15.92 0.59 5.26
C SER A 155 -15.13 1.73 4.60
N LEU A 156 -15.47 2.08 3.35
CA LEU A 156 -14.81 3.12 2.56
C LEU A 156 -15.51 4.48 2.63
N VAL A 157 -16.76 4.53 3.11
CA VAL A 157 -17.55 5.79 3.16
C VAL A 157 -16.87 6.86 4.02
N GLU A 158 -16.59 6.56 5.29
CA GLU A 158 -15.98 7.54 6.21
C GLU A 158 -14.57 7.97 5.74
N PRO A 159 -13.66 7.08 5.30
CA PRO A 159 -12.39 7.47 4.72
C PRO A 159 -12.51 8.37 3.48
N LEU A 160 -13.47 8.08 2.58
CA LEU A 160 -13.70 8.89 1.39
C LEU A 160 -14.26 10.27 1.71
N GLU A 161 -15.18 10.37 2.68
CA GLU A 161 -15.69 11.67 3.16
C GLU A 161 -14.57 12.50 3.78
N ALA A 162 -13.70 11.88 4.58
CA ALA A 162 -12.53 12.53 5.16
C ALA A 162 -11.53 13.00 4.09
N GLN A 163 -11.37 12.23 3.01
CA GLN A 163 -10.53 12.63 1.87
C GLN A 163 -11.17 13.78 1.08
N LEU A 164 -12.47 13.69 0.79
CA LEU A 164 -13.23 14.72 0.10
C LEU A 164 -13.18 16.07 0.83
N ALA A 165 -13.15 16.07 2.16
CA ALA A 165 -13.04 17.28 2.96
C ALA A 165 -11.69 18.02 2.79
N LYS A 166 -10.65 17.31 2.35
CA LYS A 166 -9.28 17.83 2.17
C LYS A 166 -8.93 18.08 0.71
N GLU A 167 -9.65 17.46 -0.22
CA GLU A 167 -9.35 17.57 -1.65
C GLU A 167 -9.69 18.96 -2.19
N GLU A 168 -8.73 19.55 -2.88
CA GLU A 168 -8.82 20.89 -3.48
C GLU A 168 -9.15 20.82 -4.98
N ASP A 169 -8.76 19.74 -5.67
CA ASP A 169 -9.00 19.60 -7.09
C ASP A 169 -10.47 19.27 -7.40
N ALA A 170 -11.13 20.12 -8.18
CA ALA A 170 -12.56 19.99 -8.46
C ALA A 170 -12.95 18.70 -9.20
N ALA A 171 -12.08 18.18 -10.07
CA ALA A 171 -12.36 16.95 -10.81
C ALA A 171 -12.26 15.73 -9.88
N VAL A 172 -11.23 15.69 -9.04
CA VAL A 172 -11.07 14.63 -8.03
C VAL A 172 -12.24 14.65 -7.05
N ARG A 173 -12.62 15.83 -6.53
CA ARG A 173 -13.78 15.99 -5.64
C ARG A 173 -15.05 15.43 -6.26
N ASN A 174 -15.33 15.80 -7.51
CA ASN A 174 -16.52 15.34 -8.23
C ASN A 174 -16.53 13.81 -8.35
N ARG A 175 -15.40 13.17 -8.68
CA ARG A 175 -15.33 11.69 -8.76
C ARG A 175 -15.56 11.02 -7.41
N ILE A 176 -15.01 11.57 -6.33
CA ILE A 176 -15.23 11.04 -4.97
C ILE A 176 -16.72 11.18 -4.58
N GLU A 177 -17.33 12.33 -4.86
CA GLU A 177 -18.76 12.57 -4.63
C GLU A 177 -19.63 11.60 -5.43
N GLU A 178 -19.33 11.38 -6.71
CA GLU A 178 -20.03 10.40 -7.55
C GLU A 178 -19.85 8.97 -7.04
N ALA A 179 -18.65 8.59 -6.58
CA ALA A 179 -18.39 7.26 -6.03
C ALA A 179 -19.20 7.02 -4.74
N LEU A 180 -19.24 7.99 -3.83
CA LEU A 180 -20.07 7.96 -2.61
C LEU A 180 -21.56 7.94 -2.95
N ALA A 181 -22.00 8.73 -3.93
CA ALA A 181 -23.40 8.79 -4.34
C ALA A 181 -23.87 7.47 -4.96
N ILE A 182 -23.04 6.80 -5.78
CA ILE A 182 -23.35 5.44 -6.29
C ILE A 182 -23.65 4.48 -5.15
N TYR A 183 -22.79 4.45 -4.11
CA TYR A 183 -23.03 3.60 -2.93
C TYR A 183 -24.34 3.96 -2.23
N ARG A 184 -24.56 5.24 -1.94
CA ARG A 184 -25.75 5.72 -1.22
C ARG A 184 -27.05 5.47 -1.99
N VAL A 185 -27.03 5.59 -3.31
CA VAL A 185 -28.17 5.23 -4.17
C VAL A 185 -28.50 3.75 -4.05
N GLY A 186 -27.48 2.88 -4.03
CA GLY A 186 -27.67 1.43 -3.77
C GLY A 186 -28.30 1.15 -2.40
N GLU A 187 -28.03 1.99 -1.41
CA GLU A 187 -28.64 1.92 -0.07
C GLU A 187 -30.04 2.57 0.01
N GLY A 188 -30.59 3.04 -1.11
CA GLY A 188 -31.93 3.66 -1.19
C GLY A 188 -31.98 5.16 -0.83
N ASN A 189 -30.85 5.86 -0.79
CA ASN A 189 -30.82 7.30 -0.54
C ASN A 189 -31.13 8.08 -1.84
N LEU A 190 -32.36 8.59 -1.94
CA LEU A 190 -32.83 9.35 -3.09
C LEU A 190 -32.13 10.71 -3.26
N GLU A 191 -31.62 11.34 -2.19
CA GLU A 191 -30.89 12.61 -2.30
C GLU A 191 -29.57 12.44 -3.07
N ALA A 192 -29.00 11.23 -3.07
CA ALA A 192 -27.79 10.91 -3.82
C ALA A 192 -28.05 10.79 -5.34
N VAL A 193 -29.31 10.68 -5.78
CA VAL A 193 -29.69 10.65 -7.20
C VAL A 193 -29.33 11.98 -7.88
N ASP A 194 -29.56 13.11 -7.21
CA ASP A 194 -29.28 14.44 -7.76
C ASP A 194 -27.79 14.64 -8.06
N VAL A 195 -26.92 14.06 -7.23
CA VAL A 195 -25.46 14.07 -7.45
C VAL A 195 -25.10 13.32 -8.74
N LEU A 196 -25.76 12.20 -9.02
CA LEU A 196 -25.49 11.38 -10.21
C LEU A 196 -26.20 11.88 -11.47
N ALA A 197 -27.30 12.62 -11.34
CA ALA A 197 -28.13 13.05 -12.47
C ALA A 197 -27.37 13.93 -13.49
N GLY A 198 -26.38 14.70 -13.03
CA GLY A 198 -25.50 15.50 -13.88
C GLY A 198 -24.32 14.73 -14.47
N SER A 199 -24.07 13.50 -14.03
CA SER A 199 -22.90 12.73 -14.42
C SER A 199 -23.03 12.11 -15.81
N LEU A 200 -21.98 12.25 -16.62
CA LEU A 200 -21.84 11.53 -17.89
C LEU A 200 -21.12 10.19 -17.72
N HIS A 201 -20.68 9.85 -16.51
CA HIS A 201 -19.87 8.66 -16.29
C HIS A 201 -20.73 7.38 -16.41
N PRO A 202 -20.27 6.34 -17.15
CA PRO A 202 -21.06 5.12 -17.36
C PRO A 202 -21.52 4.43 -16.07
N ARG A 203 -20.68 4.46 -15.03
CA ARG A 203 -21.02 3.85 -13.72
C ARG A 203 -22.12 4.62 -12.97
N ALA A 204 -22.13 5.95 -13.04
CA ALA A 204 -23.20 6.75 -12.45
C ALA A 204 -24.54 6.45 -13.14
N ARG A 205 -24.54 6.38 -14.48
CA ARG A 205 -25.73 5.99 -15.26
C ARG A 205 -26.19 4.56 -14.96
N ALA A 206 -25.27 3.64 -14.75
CA ALA A 206 -25.60 2.27 -14.37
C ALA A 206 -26.30 2.22 -13.02
N ALA A 207 -25.76 2.92 -12.01
CA ALA A 207 -26.35 3.00 -10.67
C ALA A 207 -27.75 3.64 -10.69
N LEU A 208 -27.94 4.72 -11.46
CA LEU A 208 -29.27 5.34 -11.63
C LEU A 208 -30.28 4.37 -12.26
N ASN A 209 -29.87 3.64 -13.31
CA ASN A 209 -30.73 2.65 -13.95
C ASN A 209 -31.06 1.48 -13.02
N GLU A 210 -30.14 1.10 -12.14
CA GLU A 210 -30.34 0.06 -11.14
C GLU A 210 -31.33 0.51 -10.07
N ALA A 211 -31.21 1.74 -9.57
CA ALA A 211 -32.15 2.32 -8.61
C ALA A 211 -33.59 2.36 -9.16
N VAL A 212 -33.76 2.80 -10.42
CA VAL A 212 -35.08 2.82 -11.09
C VAL A 212 -35.66 1.42 -11.26
N ARG A 213 -34.82 0.39 -11.44
CA ARG A 213 -35.26 -1.02 -11.56
C ARG A 213 -35.47 -1.68 -10.19
N GLY A 214 -34.82 -1.17 -9.16
CA GLY A 214 -34.82 -1.67 -7.79
C GLY A 214 -35.99 -1.19 -6.93
N ASP A 215 -36.65 -0.09 -7.32
CA ASP A 215 -37.94 0.34 -6.74
C ASP A 215 -39.02 -0.73 -6.99
N ASN A 216 -39.67 -1.36 -5.99
CA ASN A 216 -40.06 -0.90 -4.64
C ASN A 216 -40.94 0.37 -4.67
N GLU A 217 -42.18 0.19 -5.15
CA GLU A 217 -43.47 0.89 -4.85
C GLU A 217 -43.57 2.40 -4.56
N ALA A 218 -42.53 3.25 -4.65
CA ALA A 218 -42.63 4.67 -4.28
C ALA A 218 -42.11 5.72 -5.29
N LEU A 219 -41.57 5.32 -6.45
CA LEU A 219 -41.51 6.16 -7.66
C LEU A 219 -42.80 6.07 -8.49
#